data_AF-A0A090S9I9-F1
#
_entry.id   AF-A0A090S9I9-F1
#
_cell.length_a   1.000
_cell.length_b   1.000
_cell.length_c   1.000
_cell.angle_alpha   90.00
_cell.angle_beta   90.00
_cell.angle_gamma   90.00
#
_symmetry.space_group_name_H-M   'P 1'
#
loop_
_entity.id
_entity.type
_entity.pdbx_description
1 polymer ?
#
loop_
_entity_poly.entity_id
_entity_poly.type
_entity_poly.pdbx_seq_one_letter_code
_entity_poly.pdbx_strand_id
1 'polypeptide(L)'
;MVDGGKVHYNGQRSKPSKIVELGAVIALRQGNEEKTVVIERISDQRRGAPEAQTLYSETSESIAKREDNALKRKLHAHNPSPERRPDKKQRRDIIKFKHQ
;
A
#
# COMPACT_ATOMS: atom_id res chain seq x y z
N MET A 1 5.58 -11.24 -5.89
CA MET A 1 5.50 -10.05 -5.00
C MET A 1 6.88 -9.54 -4.62
N VAL A 2 7.75 -10.42 -4.10
CA VAL A 2 9.13 -10.07 -3.70
C VAL A 2 9.99 -9.65 -4.91
N ASP A 3 10.10 -10.49 -5.95
CA ASP A 3 10.90 -10.15 -7.15
C ASP A 3 10.40 -8.90 -7.89
N GLY A 4 9.08 -8.65 -7.83
CA GLY A 4 8.46 -7.47 -8.41
C GLY A 4 8.69 -6.18 -7.62
N GLY A 5 9.50 -6.21 -6.56
CA GLY A 5 9.80 -5.04 -5.72
C GLY A 5 8.60 -4.50 -4.95
N LYS A 6 7.55 -5.31 -4.76
CA LYS A 6 6.34 -4.94 -3.99
C LYS A 6 6.46 -5.26 -2.51
N VAL A 7 7.57 -5.88 -2.11
CA VAL A 7 7.91 -6.22 -0.73
C VAL A 7 9.29 -5.65 -0.45
N HIS A 8 9.38 -4.85 0.62
CA HIS A 8 10.61 -4.31 1.13
C HIS A 8 10.90 -4.92 2.50
N TYR A 9 12.17 -5.21 2.74
CA TYR A 9 12.68 -5.75 3.99
C TYR A 9 13.62 -4.71 4.59
N ASN A 10 13.32 -4.22 5.80
CA ASN A 10 14.03 -3.12 6.45
C ASN A 10 14.25 -1.90 5.52
N GLY A 11 13.22 -1.56 4.73
CA GLY A 11 13.23 -0.44 3.80
C GLY A 11 13.93 -0.67 2.46
N GLN A 12 14.50 -1.85 2.21
CA GLN A 12 15.20 -2.18 0.96
C GLN A 12 14.50 -3.28 0.17
N ARG A 13 14.76 -3.34 -1.14
CA ARG A 13 14.31 -4.48 -1.96
C ARG A 13 14.99 -5.75 -1.47
N SER A 14 14.22 -6.83 -1.39
CA SER A 14 14.70 -8.11 -0.91
C SER A 14 14.58 -9.20 -1.97
N LYS A 15 15.30 -10.30 -1.76
CA LYS A 15 15.23 -11.52 -2.58
C LYS A 15 14.34 -12.57 -1.88
N PRO A 16 13.68 -13.47 -2.62
CA PRO A 16 12.84 -14.52 -2.03
C PRO A 16 13.60 -15.45 -1.06
N SER A 17 14.91 -15.63 -1.28
CA SER A 17 15.79 -16.46 -0.44
C SER A 17 16.39 -15.73 0.76
N LYS A 18 15.93 -14.50 1.08
CA LYS A 18 16.39 -13.78 2.28
C LYS A 18 15.87 -14.52 3.51
N ILE A 19 16.80 -14.88 4.41
CA ILE A 19 16.46 -15.44 5.72
C ILE A 19 15.71 -14.38 6.52
N VAL A 20 14.60 -14.80 7.12
CA VAL A 20 13.72 -13.93 7.90
C VAL A 20 14.25 -13.84 9.33
N GLU A 21 14.32 -12.62 9.86
CA GLU A 21 14.78 -12.30 11.20
C GLU A 21 13.62 -11.75 12.05
N LEU A 22 13.63 -12.04 13.35
CA LEU A 22 12.68 -11.47 14.32
C LEU A 22 12.91 -9.97 14.49
N GLY A 23 11.83 -9.20 14.66
CA GLY A 23 11.88 -7.74 14.77
C GLY A 23 12.09 -7.01 13.43
N ALA A 24 12.27 -7.73 12.33
CA ALA A 24 12.43 -7.11 11.02
C ALA A 24 11.14 -6.44 10.55
N VAL A 25 11.30 -5.33 9.83
CA VAL A 25 10.19 -4.54 9.29
C VAL A 25 9.96 -4.93 7.84
N ILE A 26 8.77 -5.41 7.53
CA ILE A 26 8.34 -5.74 6.18
C ILE A 26 7.28 -4.73 5.72
N ALA A 27 7.59 -3.99 4.65
CA ALA A 27 6.60 -3.18 3.96
C ALA A 27 6.13 -3.93 2.70
N LEU A 28 4.84 -4.21 2.61
CA LEU A 28 4.24 -4.97 1.52
C LEU A 28 2.97 -4.32 1.00
N ARG A 29 2.72 -4.51 -0.29
CA ARG A 29 1.49 -4.04 -0.94
C ARG A 29 0.50 -5.17 -1.16
N GLN A 30 -0.69 -5.05 -0.59
CA GLN A 30 -1.82 -5.96 -0.75
C GLN A 30 -2.93 -5.23 -1.54
N GLY A 31 -2.98 -5.47 -2.86
CA GLY A 31 -3.89 -4.76 -3.75
C GLY A 31 -3.56 -3.26 -3.81
N ASN A 32 -4.49 -2.43 -3.32
CA ASN A 32 -4.32 -0.97 -3.23
C ASN A 32 -3.83 -0.51 -1.87
N GLU A 33 -3.68 -1.42 -0.92
CA GLU A 33 -3.27 -1.11 0.45
C GLU A 33 -1.81 -1.43 0.64
N GLU A 34 -1.11 -0.55 1.34
CA GLU A 34 0.25 -0.77 1.79
C GLU A 34 0.22 -1.03 3.29
N LYS A 35 0.96 -2.06 3.71
CA LYS A 35 1.07 -2.46 5.11
C LYS A 35 2.53 -2.53 5.50
N THR A 36 2.83 -2.00 6.67
CA THR A 36 4.14 -2.16 7.32
C THR A 36 3.95 -3.00 8.58
N VAL A 37 4.60 -4.16 8.61
CA VAL A 37 4.49 -5.13 9.69
C VAL A 37 5.85 -5.45 10.27
N VAL A 38 5.89 -5.73 11.57
CA VAL A 38 7.06 -6.23 12.30
C VAL A 38 6.89 -7.73 12.53
N ILE A 39 7.97 -8.48 12.35
CA ILE A 39 7.95 -9.94 12.52
C ILE A 39 8.12 -10.27 14.00
N GLU A 40 7.12 -10.90 14.60
CA GLU A 40 7.12 -11.28 16.02
C GLU A 40 7.56 -12.73 16.22
N ARG A 41 7.23 -13.61 15.28
CA ARG A 41 7.57 -15.05 15.33
C ARG A 41 7.81 -15.60 13.94
N ILE A 42 8.60 -16.67 13.86
CA ILE A 42 8.89 -17.38 12.62
C ILE A 42 8.29 -18.79 12.72
N SER A 43 7.60 -19.20 11.66
CA SER A 43 7.02 -20.53 11.51
C SER A 43 7.12 -20.93 10.04
N ASP A 44 7.60 -22.15 9.79
CA ASP A 44 7.67 -22.71 8.44
C ASP A 44 6.34 -23.36 8.02
N GLN A 45 5.37 -23.45 8.93
CA GLN A 45 4.06 -24.02 8.69
C GLN A 45 3.03 -22.91 8.45
N ARG A 46 2.26 -23.05 7.37
CA ARG A 46 1.06 -22.23 7.13
C ARG A 46 -0.10 -22.76 7.98
N ARG A 47 -0.68 -21.88 8.80
CA ARG A 47 -1.77 -22.22 9.74
C ARG A 47 -3.01 -21.37 9.51
N GLY A 48 -4.04 -21.60 10.33
CA GLY A 48 -5.30 -20.85 10.29
C GLY A 48 -5.10 -19.36 10.53
N ALA A 49 -6.07 -18.55 10.11
CA ALA A 49 -6.03 -17.09 10.23
C ALA A 49 -5.63 -16.57 11.64
N PRO A 50 -6.23 -17.03 12.76
CA PRO A 50 -5.88 -16.50 14.08
C PRO A 50 -4.45 -16.87 14.49
N GLU A 51 -3.97 -18.06 14.14
CA GLU A 51 -2.59 -18.49 14.44
C GLU A 51 -1.57 -17.71 13.59
N ALA A 52 -1.85 -17.51 12.31
CA ALA A 52 -0.97 -16.76 11.41
C ALA A 52 -0.84 -15.28 11.81
N GLN A 53 -1.90 -14.68 12.37
CA GLN A 53 -1.87 -13.30 12.87
C GLN A 53 -0.88 -13.11 14.03
N THR A 54 -0.56 -14.16 14.78
CA THR A 54 0.41 -14.06 15.89
C THR A 54 1.87 -13.95 15.43
N LEU A 55 2.15 -14.14 14.13
CA LEU A 55 3.49 -14.11 13.57
C LEU A 55 4.00 -12.68 13.32
N TYR A 56 3.11 -11.70 13.25
CA TYR A 56 3.46 -10.32 12.93
C TYR A 56 2.54 -9.31 13.63
N SER A 57 3.05 -8.10 13.84
CA SER A 57 2.28 -6.95 14.32
C SER A 57 2.30 -5.84 13.26
N GLU A 58 1.15 -5.24 12.96
CA GLU A 58 1.10 -4.08 12.06
C GLU A 58 1.47 -2.81 12.85
N THR A 59 2.29 -1.93 12.27
CA THR A 59 2.67 -0.68 12.94
C THR A 59 1.49 0.28 13.02
N SER A 60 1.41 1.07 14.09
CA SER A 60 0.36 2.08 14.27
C SER A 60 0.32 3.09 13.12
N GLU A 61 1.50 3.48 12.62
CA GLU A 61 1.63 4.35 11.44
C GLU A 61 1.03 3.73 10.18
N SER A 62 1.23 2.43 9.97
CA SER A 62 0.65 1.70 8.84
C SER A 62 -0.87 1.67 8.92
N ILE A 63 -1.41 1.42 10.11
CA ILE A 63 -2.86 1.42 10.35
C ILE A 63 -3.45 2.79 10.03
N ALA A 64 -2.86 3.87 10.57
CA ALA A 64 -3.33 5.23 10.32
C ALA A 64 -3.27 5.62 8.83
N LYS A 65 -2.18 5.29 8.14
CA LYS A 65 -2.04 5.53 6.69
C LYS A 65 -3.10 4.78 5.88
N ARG A 66 -3.38 3.53 6.24
CA ARG A 66 -4.40 2.70 5.56
C ARG A 66 -5.80 3.28 5.77
N GLU A 67 -6.12 3.74 6.97
CA GLU A 67 -7.41 4.36 7.30
C GLU A 67 -7.60 5.69 6.56
N ASP A 68 -6.59 6.56 6.55
CA ASP A 68 -6.60 7.82 5.78
C ASP A 68 -6.78 7.56 4.28
N ASN A 69 -6.02 6.61 3.72
CA ASN A 69 -6.16 6.23 2.31
C ASN A 69 -7.53 5.59 1.99
N ALA A 70 -8.12 4.86 2.92
CA ALA A 70 -9.47 4.32 2.77
C ALA A 70 -10.52 5.44 2.79
N LEU A 71 -10.36 6.43 3.66
CA LEU A 71 -11.24 7.60 3.75
C LEU A 71 -11.16 8.45 2.47
N LYS A 72 -9.94 8.74 1.99
CA LYS A 72 -9.72 9.42 0.70
C LYS A 72 -10.35 8.68 -0.46
N ARG A 73 -10.23 7.35 -0.52
CA ARG A 73 -10.88 6.52 -1.55
C ARG A 73 -12.40 6.65 -1.50
N LYS A 74 -13.01 6.61 -0.31
CA LYS A 74 -14.46 6.80 -0.15
C LYS A 74 -14.91 8.19 -0.62
N LEU A 75 -14.16 9.25 -0.27
CA LEU A 75 -14.43 10.62 -0.72
C LEU A 75 -14.33 10.75 -2.25
N HIS A 76 -13.27 10.20 -2.85
CA HIS A 76 -13.03 10.30 -4.29
C HIS A 76 -13.91 9.37 -5.14
N ALA A 77 -14.53 8.33 -4.56
CA ALA A 77 -15.49 7.49 -5.27
C ALA A 77 -16.69 8.28 -5.82
N HIS A 78 -17.00 9.43 -5.21
CA HIS A 78 -18.07 10.33 -5.64
C HIS A 78 -17.63 11.37 -6.69
N ASN A 79 -16.37 11.35 -7.13
CA ASN A 79 -15.86 12.30 -8.10
C ASN A 79 -15.93 11.68 -9.51
N PRO A 80 -16.94 12.00 -10.33
CA PRO A 80 -17.11 11.38 -11.64
C PRO A 80 -15.91 11.70 -12.53
N SER A 81 -15.30 10.65 -13.08
CA SER A 81 -14.36 10.83 -14.19
C SER A 81 -15.12 11.48 -15.35
N PRO A 82 -14.56 12.51 -16.01
CA PRO A 82 -15.21 13.12 -17.15
C PRO A 82 -15.46 12.05 -18.22
N GLU A 83 -16.69 12.03 -18.75
CA GLU A 83 -17.18 11.03 -19.72
C GLU A 83 -16.35 11.01 -21.02
N ARG A 84 -15.71 12.13 -21.35
CA ARG A 84 -14.82 12.27 -22.51
C ARG A 84 -13.61 13.12 -22.19
N ARG A 85 -12.56 12.93 -23.01
CA ARG A 85 -11.38 13.82 -22.98
C ARG A 85 -11.82 15.26 -23.32
N PRO A 86 -11.32 16.28 -22.61
CA PRO A 86 -11.63 17.67 -22.91
C PRO A 86 -11.27 18.04 -24.34
N ASP A 87 -12.18 18.75 -25.00
CA ASP A 87 -11.97 19.28 -26.34
C ASP A 87 -10.94 20.44 -26.31
N LYS A 88 -10.45 20.87 -27.48
CA LYS A 88 -9.38 21.86 -27.64
C LYS A 88 -9.64 23.16 -26.88
N LYS A 89 -10.88 23.66 -26.88
CA LYS A 89 -11.27 24.88 -26.14
C LYS A 89 -11.25 24.65 -24.62
N GLN A 90 -11.93 23.61 -24.14
CA GLN A 90 -11.97 23.23 -22.72
C GLN A 90 -10.56 22.98 -22.17
N ARG A 91 -9.66 22.38 -22.95
CA ARG A 91 -8.26 22.19 -22.57
C ARG A 91 -7.52 23.53 -22.41
N ARG A 92 -7.74 24.49 -23.29
CA ARG A 92 -7.15 25.85 -23.17
C ARG A 92 -7.68 26.57 -21.93
N ASP A 93 -8.97 26.45 -21.64
CA ASP A 93 -9.60 27.07 -20.47
C ASP A 93 -9.07 26.47 -19.16
N ILE A 94 -8.90 25.13 -19.10
CA ILE A 94 -8.28 24.45 -17.95
C ILE A 94 -6.83 24.91 -17.74
N ILE A 95 -6.04 25.05 -18.81
CA ILE A 95 -4.66 25.52 -18.73
C ILE A 95 -4.64 26.97 -18.21
N LYS A 96 -5.50 27.84 -18.73
CA LYS A 96 -5.61 29.23 -18.29
C LYS A 96 -5.99 29.33 -16.81
N PHE A 97 -6.94 28.51 -16.36
CA PHE A 97 -7.37 28.46 -14.95
C PHE A 97 -6.27 27.91 -14.01
N LYS A 98 -5.41 26.99 -14.48
CA LYS A 98 -4.29 26.45 -13.68
C LYS A 98 -3.09 27.40 -13.56
N HIS A 99 -2.95 28.35 -14.47
CA HIS A 99 -1.80 29.28 -14.53
C HIS A 99 -2.15 30.72 -14.11
N GLN A 100 -3.37 30.93 -13.61
CA GLN A 100 -3.81 32.16 -12.96
C GLN A 100 -3.73 31.97 -11.44
#